data_AF-A0AAJ4W8X5-F1
#
_entry.id   AF-A0AAJ4W8X5-F1
#
_cell.length_a   1.000
_cell.length_b   1.000
_cell.length_c   1.000
_cell.angle_alpha   90.00
_cell.angle_beta   90.00
_cell.angle_gamma   90.00
#
_symmetry.space_group_name_H-M   'P 1'
#
loop_
_entity.id
_entity.type
_entity.pdbx_description
1 polymer ?
#
loop_
_entity_poly.entity_id
_entity_poly.type
_entity_poly.pdbx_seq_one_letter_code
_entity_poly.pdbx_strand_id
1 'polypeptide(L)'
;MKSSRVLLSTVVAFSLLALSGCGEKEPAKAADNGLPAECNEYVTTVTTCVNKLGKDNKAMADQFKTQMDAATESWKQMSDKEALKNSCKAAMDAFKPALSQLGC
;
A
#
# COMPACT_ATOMS: atom_id res chain seq x y z
N MET A 1 1.12 16.79 -56.07
CA MET A 1 1.92 18.03 -55.91
C MET A 1 1.72 18.48 -54.46
N LYS A 2 2.71 18.30 -53.57
CA LYS A 2 3.72 19.31 -53.17
C LYS A 2 3.04 20.52 -52.52
N SER A 3 3.31 20.98 -51.29
CA SER A 3 4.11 20.56 -50.15
C SER A 3 3.92 21.65 -49.08
N SER A 4 4.16 21.30 -47.82
CA SER A 4 4.79 22.17 -46.80
C SER A 4 4.01 23.36 -46.24
N ARG A 5 3.43 23.13 -45.06
CA ARG A 5 3.70 23.98 -43.89
C ARG A 5 4.07 23.09 -42.70
N VAL A 6 5.32 22.60 -42.75
CA VAL A 6 6.07 22.24 -41.56
C VAL A 6 6.43 23.55 -40.89
N LEU A 7 5.93 23.84 -39.68
CA LEU A 7 6.69 24.56 -38.66
C LEU A 7 6.16 24.20 -37.25
N LEU A 8 7.03 23.51 -36.51
CA LEU A 8 7.31 23.68 -35.08
C LEU A 8 6.15 23.62 -34.07
N SER A 9 6.06 22.51 -33.35
CA SER A 9 6.38 22.53 -31.92
C SER A 9 6.76 21.13 -31.44
N THR A 10 7.85 21.11 -30.70
CA THR A 10 8.76 19.99 -30.48
C THR A 10 8.59 19.49 -29.05
N VAL A 11 8.69 18.16 -28.86
CA VAL A 11 8.99 17.44 -27.60
C VAL A 11 7.85 17.46 -26.55
N VAL A 12 7.18 16.35 -26.22
CA VAL A 12 7.73 15.16 -25.55
C VAL A 12 7.16 13.88 -26.16
N ALA A 13 8.01 13.18 -26.90
CA ALA A 13 7.92 11.74 -27.01
C ALA A 13 8.60 11.15 -25.77
N PHE A 14 7.84 10.50 -24.91
CA PHE A 14 8.37 9.41 -24.10
C PHE A 14 7.40 8.24 -24.17
N SER A 15 7.65 7.45 -25.21
CA SER A 15 7.68 5.99 -25.16
C SER A 15 6.41 5.28 -24.72
N LEU A 16 5.75 4.72 -25.73
CA LEU A 16 5.21 3.36 -25.70
C LEU A 16 6.12 2.40 -24.88
N LEU A 17 5.71 2.12 -23.66
CA LEU A 17 5.79 0.79 -23.03
C LEU A 17 4.34 0.31 -22.99
N ALA A 18 3.94 -0.54 -23.92
CA ALA A 18 4.02 -1.99 -23.80
C ALA A 18 2.93 -2.56 -22.87
N LEU A 19 2.25 -3.57 -23.41
CA LEU A 19 1.24 -4.43 -22.80
C LEU A 19 1.44 -4.75 -21.30
N SER A 20 0.29 -5.01 -20.66
CA SER A 20 0.13 -5.85 -19.45
C SER A 20 0.54 -5.17 -18.14
N GLY A 21 -0.42 -4.71 -17.34
CA GLY A 21 -0.05 -4.13 -16.05
C GLY A 21 -1.09 -3.44 -15.16
N CYS A 22 -2.41 -3.52 -15.40
CA CYS A 22 -3.26 -3.82 -14.24
C CYS A 22 -3.06 -5.31 -13.95
N GLY A 23 -1.82 -5.71 -13.65
CA GLY A 23 -1.66 -6.83 -12.75
C GLY A 23 -2.43 -6.41 -11.52
N GLU A 24 -3.18 -7.35 -10.95
CA GLU A 24 -3.48 -7.33 -9.54
C GLU A 24 -2.42 -6.49 -8.81
N LYS A 25 -2.87 -5.59 -7.94
CA LYS A 25 -2.05 -5.21 -6.80
C LYS A 25 -1.74 -6.54 -6.12
N GLU A 26 -0.71 -7.26 -6.59
CA GLU A 26 -0.15 -8.41 -5.91
C GLU A 26 0.06 -7.86 -4.52
N PRO A 27 -0.68 -8.34 -3.51
CA PRO A 27 -0.53 -7.81 -2.17
C PRO A 27 0.94 -7.96 -1.88
N ALA A 28 1.64 -6.81 -1.80
CA ALA A 28 3.09 -6.75 -1.69
C ALA A 28 3.47 -7.81 -0.67
N LYS A 29 4.10 -8.90 -1.16
CA LYS A 29 4.10 -10.23 -0.52
C LYS A 29 4.12 -10.05 0.98
N ALA A 30 2.92 -10.13 1.58
CA ALA A 30 2.75 -9.61 2.93
C ALA A 30 3.71 -10.37 3.82
N ALA A 31 4.49 -9.65 4.63
CA ALA A 31 5.43 -10.30 5.53
C ALA A 31 4.64 -11.34 6.33
N ASP A 32 5.01 -12.61 6.21
CA ASP A 32 4.31 -13.68 6.93
C ASP A 32 4.69 -13.55 8.40
N ASN A 33 3.86 -12.82 9.13
CA ASN A 33 4.07 -12.58 10.55
C ASN A 33 3.40 -13.68 11.40
N GLY A 34 3.12 -14.87 10.84
CA GLY A 34 2.33 -15.89 11.52
C GLY A 34 0.88 -15.46 11.85
N LEU A 35 0.37 -14.43 11.16
CA LEU A 35 -1.01 -13.96 11.24
C LEU A 35 -1.83 -14.44 10.04
N PRO A 36 -3.17 -14.43 10.13
CA PRO A 36 -4.04 -14.62 8.95
C PRO A 36 -3.68 -13.64 7.83
N ALA A 37 -3.91 -14.06 6.59
CA ALA A 37 -3.55 -13.28 5.39
C ALA A 37 -4.12 -11.85 5.42
N GLU A 38 -5.37 -11.71 5.85
CA GLU A 38 -6.07 -10.42 5.97
C GLU A 38 -5.40 -9.47 6.98
N CYS A 39 -4.81 -10.01 8.04
CA CYS A 39 -4.05 -9.23 9.01
C CYS A 39 -2.65 -8.87 8.50
N ASN A 40 -1.97 -9.80 7.83
CA ASN A 40 -0.69 -9.49 7.19
C ASN A 40 -0.86 -8.39 6.13
N GLU A 41 -1.94 -8.41 5.35
CA GLU A 41 -2.28 -7.37 4.39
C GLU A 41 -2.51 -6.01 5.09
N TYR A 42 -3.30 -6.00 6.17
CA TYR A 42 -3.54 -4.80 6.99
C TYR A 42 -2.24 -4.18 7.51
N VAL A 43 -1.44 -4.97 8.23
CA VAL A 43 -0.17 -4.52 8.80
C VAL A 43 0.74 -3.99 7.71
N THR A 44 0.88 -4.72 6.60
CA THR A 44 1.78 -4.33 5.49
C THR A 44 1.33 -3.03 4.84
N THR A 45 0.03 -2.90 4.55
CA THR A 45 -0.52 -1.74 3.85
C THR A 45 -0.40 -0.48 4.71
N VAL A 46 -0.83 -0.57 5.98
CA VAL A 46 -0.81 0.59 6.87
C VAL A 46 0.64 0.98 7.21
N THR A 47 1.52 0.02 7.48
CA THR A 47 2.95 0.30 7.74
C THR A 47 3.62 0.95 6.53
N THR A 48 3.32 0.47 5.32
CA THR A 48 3.83 1.07 4.08
C THR A 48 3.35 2.51 3.93
N CYS A 49 2.06 2.76 4.16
CA CYS A 49 1.49 4.10 4.09
C CYS A 49 2.12 5.04 5.12
N VAL A 50 2.21 4.60 6.37
CA VAL A 50 2.79 5.40 7.45
C VAL A 50 4.27 5.67 7.20
N ASN A 51 5.04 4.72 6.68
CA ASN A 51 6.43 4.98 6.27
C ASN A 51 6.52 6.00 5.12
N LYS A 52 5.57 5.98 4.17
CA LYS A 52 5.50 6.96 3.09
C LYS A 52 5.23 8.37 3.62
N LEU A 53 4.27 8.51 4.53
CA LEU A 53 3.91 9.78 5.19
C LEU A 53 4.98 10.23 6.20
N GLY A 54 5.67 9.27 6.81
CA GLY A 54 6.70 9.45 7.81
C GLY A 54 8.00 10.06 7.29
N LYS A 55 8.15 10.21 5.97
CA LYS A 55 9.33 10.89 5.39
C LYS A 55 9.49 12.31 5.92
N ASP A 56 8.39 12.98 6.22
CA ASP A 56 8.38 14.33 6.78
C ASP A 56 8.25 14.34 8.32
N ASN A 57 7.84 13.23 8.93
CA ASN A 57 7.72 13.06 10.38
C ASN A 57 8.07 11.64 10.84
N LYS A 58 9.38 11.39 10.97
CA LYS A 58 9.89 10.05 11.31
C LYS A 58 9.44 9.57 12.70
N ALA A 59 9.33 10.48 13.67
CA ALA A 59 8.92 10.12 15.03
C ALA A 59 7.50 9.53 15.06
N MET A 60 6.59 10.09 14.27
CA MET A 60 5.22 9.56 14.14
C MET A 60 5.22 8.18 13.47
N ALA A 61 6.03 7.97 12.44
CA ALA A 61 6.13 6.67 11.78
C ALA A 61 6.75 5.59 12.66
N ASP A 62 7.80 5.92 13.40
CA ASP A 62 8.44 5.00 14.35
C ASP A 62 7.46 4.62 15.47
N GLN A 63 6.74 5.59 16.05
CA GLN A 63 5.73 5.32 17.08
C GLN A 63 4.62 4.41 16.56
N PHE A 64 4.10 4.68 15.35
CA PHE A 64 3.08 3.83 14.75
C PHE A 64 3.58 2.42 14.50
N LYS A 65 4.81 2.29 14.00
CA LYS A 65 5.45 1.00 13.77
C LYS A 65 5.59 0.21 15.08
N THR A 66 6.05 0.83 16.16
CA THR A 66 6.13 0.18 17.48
C THR A 66 4.77 -0.32 17.95
N GLN A 67 3.71 0.47 17.78
CA GLN A 67 2.36 0.04 18.15
C GLN A 67 1.85 -1.11 17.29
N MET A 68 2.14 -1.09 15.99
CA MET A 68 1.73 -2.16 15.08
C MET A 68 2.50 -3.46 15.34
N ASP A 69 3.79 -3.36 15.66
CA ASP A 69 4.63 -4.50 16.02
C ASP A 69 4.11 -5.15 17.33
N ALA A 70 3.80 -4.34 18.35
CA ALA A 70 3.21 -4.83 19.60
C ALA A 70 1.81 -5.47 19.40
N ALA A 71 0.96 -4.88 18.54
CA ALA A 71 -0.33 -5.44 18.19
C ALA A 71 -0.17 -6.80 17.48
N THR A 72 0.77 -6.89 16.53
CA THR A 72 1.10 -8.12 15.81
C THR A 72 1.56 -9.21 16.76
N GLU A 73 2.39 -8.88 17.76
CA GLU A 73 2.81 -9.83 18.81
C GLU A 73 1.63 -10.33 19.64
N SER A 74 0.72 -9.44 20.04
CA SER A 74 -0.50 -9.83 20.77
C SER A 74 -1.39 -10.76 19.92
N TRP A 75 -1.59 -10.42 18.65
CA TRP A 75 -2.40 -11.21 17.71
C TRP A 75 -1.82 -12.59 17.41
N LYS A 76 -0.48 -12.74 17.42
CA LYS A 76 0.19 -14.04 17.30
C LYS A 76 -0.23 -14.97 18.43
N GLN A 77 -0.37 -14.44 19.65
CA GLN A 77 -0.76 -15.21 20.84
C GLN A 77 -2.26 -15.53 20.91
N MET A 78 -3.10 -14.84 20.14
CA MET A 78 -4.54 -15.12 20.10
C MET A 78 -4.81 -16.49 19.45
N SER A 79 -5.59 -17.33 20.12
CA SER A 79 -6.01 -18.64 19.61
C SER A 79 -7.15 -18.53 18.59
N ASP A 80 -8.01 -17.52 18.72
CA ASP A 80 -9.13 -17.28 17.81
C ASP A 80 -8.68 -16.47 16.57
N LYS A 81 -8.16 -17.20 15.59
CA LYS A 81 -7.67 -16.61 14.34
C LYS A 81 -8.81 -16.12 13.43
N GLU A 82 -10.01 -16.67 13.55
CA GLU A 82 -11.19 -16.27 12.77
C GLU A 82 -11.71 -14.91 13.22
N ALA A 83 -11.85 -14.68 14.53
CA ALA A 83 -12.19 -13.37 15.08
C ALA A 83 -11.16 -12.31 14.69
N LEU A 84 -9.88 -12.68 14.73
CA LEU A 84 -8.78 -11.81 14.34
C LEU A 84 -8.84 -11.44 12.84
N LYS A 85 -9.04 -12.43 11.97
CA LYS A 85 -9.21 -12.23 10.52
C LYS A 85 -10.35 -11.25 10.22
N ASN A 86 -11.51 -11.43 10.84
CA ASN A 86 -12.66 -10.54 10.66
C ASN A 86 -12.36 -9.11 11.16
N SER A 87 -11.65 -8.99 12.28
CA SER A 87 -11.22 -7.70 12.84
C SER A 87 -10.26 -6.97 11.90
N CYS A 88 -9.25 -7.66 11.38
CA CYS A 88 -8.29 -7.08 10.43
C CYS A 88 -8.93 -6.67 9.12
N LYS A 89 -9.88 -7.47 8.60
CA LYS A 89 -10.65 -7.13 7.41
C LYS A 89 -11.49 -5.86 7.63
N ALA A 90 -12.24 -5.80 8.72
CA ALA A 90 -13.05 -4.64 9.07
C ALA A 90 -12.17 -3.38 9.26
N ALA A 91 -11.03 -3.52 9.93
CA ALA A 91 -10.06 -2.44 10.09
C ALA A 91 -9.52 -1.97 8.74
N MET A 92 -9.13 -2.90 7.86
CA MET A 92 -8.67 -2.56 6.51
C MET A 92 -9.74 -1.82 5.70
N ASP A 93 -10.98 -2.28 5.72
CA ASP A 93 -12.07 -1.65 4.97
C ASP A 93 -12.40 -0.25 5.50
N ALA A 94 -12.25 -0.01 6.81
CA ALA A 94 -12.34 1.32 7.40
C ALA A 94 -11.14 2.23 7.07
N PHE A 95 -9.94 1.65 6.95
CA PHE A 95 -8.71 2.39 6.63
C PHE A 95 -8.55 2.70 5.14
N LYS A 96 -9.04 1.84 4.24
CA LYS A 96 -8.91 2.01 2.79
C LYS A 96 -9.26 3.43 2.29
N PRO A 97 -10.41 4.03 2.65
CA PRO A 97 -10.73 5.39 2.24
C PRO A 97 -9.68 6.42 2.72
N ALA A 98 -9.25 6.29 3.98
CA ALA A 98 -8.26 7.18 4.57
C ALA A 98 -6.89 7.02 3.89
N LEU A 99 -6.47 5.79 3.60
CA LEU A 99 -5.26 5.49 2.85
C LEU A 99 -5.30 6.17 1.48
N SER A 100 -6.39 6.00 0.74
CA SER A 100 -6.57 6.64 -0.57
C SER A 100 -6.52 8.17 -0.50
N GLN A 101 -7.12 8.78 0.52
CA GLN A 101 -7.05 10.23 0.74
C GLN A 101 -5.62 10.72 1.05
N LEU A 102 -4.83 9.90 1.74
CA LEU A 102 -3.43 10.18 2.07
C LEU A 102 -2.47 9.85 0.90
N GLY A 103 -3.00 9.37 -0.23
CA GLY A 103 -2.23 8.97 -1.40
C GLY A 103 -1.48 7.65 -1.21
N CYS A 104 -2.01 6.79 -0.34
CA CYS A 104 -1.66 5.39 -0.18
C CYS A 104 -2.72 4.52 -0.89
#